data_AF-A0AAW7QL33-F1
#
_entry.id   AF-A0AAW7QL33-F1
#
_cell.length_a   1.000
_cell.length_b   1.000
_cell.length_c   1.000
_cell.angle_alpha   90.00
_cell.angle_beta   90.00
_cell.angle_gamma   90.00
#
_symmetry.space_group_name_H-M   'P 1'
#
loop_
_entity.id
_entity.type
_entity.pdbx_description
1 polymer ?
#
loop_
_entity_poly.entity_id
_entity_poly.type
_entity_poly.pdbx_seq_one_letter_code
_entity_poly.pdbx_strand_id
1 'polypeptide(L)'
;MQEIVIPFHIQIATRTPQGYPLRATCGGRRAEAVMPPPVVSETPAVAGSELGELLLPPPLRQLLIETAREAIDHKARMQLRLEIEAPELVVLPWEWLSLSRGDQHWQPAIRDDYTLVRVSARSPRPLPPRRVAGPLRLLIAVARGYEAVADALGEALVEPVRSGRFIVDRLREATADEIVAELAAEPRHILYLIGEFEQPPRQSARMRLGRAVTAGELAELLVGIEDLRLLTVAGSPFSVCTSFASGLHEHDGRAVVVLPELGAAAQARWSVACYQALASGEPVDLAVTLGRAALAGAQEAWGAPQLYLAPGGEQLFRLGEPPVAPAPPVAVRTIRTTIPQQRRPRFAPIATNAGVPTRRIQELSRQFRLRPQLIALIIASLVLIVLVSQVISLPGSTVVPTPVVTPTPPLLLDPIRIPVPTLMPTAIP
;
A
#
# COMPACT_ATOMS: atom_id res chain seq x y z
N MET A 1 -18.07 -8.98 18.92
CA MET A 1 -17.28 -8.91 20.18
C MET A 1 -15.89 -8.50 19.74
N GLN A 2 -15.32 -7.40 20.25
CA GLN A 2 -13.97 -6.98 19.84
C GLN A 2 -12.97 -8.04 20.33
N GLU A 3 -12.21 -8.63 19.42
CA GLU A 3 -11.14 -9.56 19.75
C GLU A 3 -10.09 -8.82 20.58
N ILE A 4 -9.64 -9.43 21.68
CA ILE A 4 -8.57 -8.88 22.51
C ILE A 4 -7.25 -9.16 21.81
N VAL A 5 -6.44 -8.12 21.60
CA VAL A 5 -5.10 -8.23 21.00
C VAL A 5 -4.04 -7.93 22.05
N ILE A 6 -3.13 -8.88 22.28
CA ILE A 6 -1.97 -8.73 23.17
C ILE A 6 -0.75 -8.35 22.33
N PRO A 7 -0.19 -7.13 22.48
CA PRO A 7 1.00 -6.74 21.73
C PRO A 7 2.26 -7.32 22.36
N PHE A 8 3.10 -7.95 21.54
CA PHE A 8 4.46 -8.35 21.88
C PHE A 8 5.43 -7.55 21.01
N HIS A 9 6.10 -6.56 21.60
CA HIS A 9 6.91 -5.62 20.86
C HIS A 9 8.39 -5.99 20.95
N ILE A 10 9.05 -6.13 19.80
CA ILE A 10 10.48 -6.36 19.66
C ILE A 10 11.10 -5.15 18.95
N GLN A 11 12.03 -4.49 19.63
CA GLN A 11 12.83 -3.39 19.11
C GLN A 11 14.22 -3.91 18.74
N ILE A 12 14.66 -3.64 17.50
CA ILE A 12 16.01 -3.86 17.00
C ILE A 12 16.68 -2.49 16.88
N ALA A 13 17.55 -2.16 17.84
CA ALA A 13 18.23 -0.88 17.85
C ALA A 13 19.39 -0.82 16.85
N THR A 14 19.94 0.37 16.64
CA THR A 14 21.13 0.58 15.79
C THR A 14 22.35 -0.25 16.24
N ARG A 15 23.23 -0.57 15.28
CA ARG A 15 24.40 -1.44 15.50
C ARG A 15 25.38 -0.84 16.52
N THR A 16 25.80 -1.67 17.46
CA THR A 16 26.88 -1.41 18.42
C THR A 16 28.10 -2.30 18.13
N PRO A 17 29.25 -2.09 18.78
CA PRO A 17 30.39 -3.01 18.66
C PRO A 17 30.06 -4.47 19.03
N GLN A 18 29.05 -4.69 19.87
CA GLN A 18 28.64 -6.04 20.32
C GLN A 18 27.61 -6.70 19.38
N GLY A 19 27.03 -5.95 18.43
CA GLY A 19 25.91 -6.38 17.59
C GLY A 19 24.73 -5.42 17.70
N TYR A 20 23.54 -5.89 17.34
CA TYR A 20 22.29 -5.15 17.39
C TYR A 20 21.59 -5.41 18.73
N PRO A 21 21.40 -4.40 19.59
CA PRO A 21 20.63 -4.58 20.81
C PRO A 21 19.18 -4.93 20.49
N LEU A 22 18.69 -5.99 21.12
CA LEU A 22 17.29 -6.42 21.06
C LEU A 22 16.60 -6.12 22.38
N ARG A 23 15.38 -5.59 22.32
CA ARG A 23 14.51 -5.42 23.48
C ARG A 23 13.12 -5.92 23.15
N ALA A 24 12.63 -6.91 23.89
CA ALA A 24 11.23 -7.31 23.86
C ALA A 24 10.47 -6.72 25.06
N THR A 25 9.23 -6.29 24.83
CA THR A 25 8.34 -5.80 25.89
C THR A 25 6.91 -6.32 25.69
N CYS A 26 6.27 -6.68 26.81
CA CYS A 26 4.86 -7.05 26.86
C CYS A 26 4.32 -6.88 28.28
N GLY A 27 3.19 -6.19 28.45
CA GLY A 27 2.50 -6.10 29.76
C GLY A 27 3.38 -5.56 30.90
N GLY A 28 4.32 -4.65 30.63
CA GLY A 28 5.28 -4.11 31.60
C GLY A 28 6.49 -5.01 31.88
N ARG A 29 6.50 -6.27 31.40
CA ARG A 29 7.68 -7.14 31.39
C ARG A 29 8.60 -6.76 30.24
N ARG A 30 9.90 -7.02 30.43
CA ARG A 30 10.93 -6.79 29.40
C ARG A 30 11.99 -7.88 29.40
N ALA A 31 12.53 -8.16 28.23
CA ALA A 31 13.71 -9.00 28.04
C ALA A 31 14.67 -8.29 27.07
N GLU A 32 15.96 -8.41 27.30
CA GLU A 32 16.99 -7.79 26.47
C GLU A 32 18.02 -8.82 26.05
N ALA A 33 18.58 -8.65 24.85
CA ALA A 33 19.64 -9.48 24.30
C ALA A 33 20.45 -8.69 23.26
N VAL A 34 21.47 -9.31 22.68
CA VAL A 34 22.22 -8.77 21.55
C VAL A 34 22.17 -9.76 20.41
N MET A 35 21.73 -9.29 19.25
CA MET A 35 21.72 -10.06 18.00
C MET A 35 23.02 -9.81 17.24
N PRO A 36 23.78 -10.85 16.87
CA PRO A 36 24.94 -10.66 16.01
C PRO A 36 24.48 -10.19 14.61
N PRO A 37 25.37 -9.59 13.80
CA PRO A 37 25.02 -9.20 12.44
C PRO A 37 24.50 -10.40 11.64
N PRO A 38 23.32 -10.31 11.01
CA PRO A 38 22.76 -11.41 10.25
C PRO A 38 23.63 -11.70 9.03
N VAL A 39 23.90 -12.99 8.81
CA VAL A 39 24.45 -13.50 7.55
C VAL A 39 23.25 -14.09 6.82
N VAL A 40 22.73 -13.37 5.83
CA VAL A 40 21.49 -13.79 5.17
C VAL A 40 21.84 -14.83 4.09
N SER A 41 21.42 -16.07 4.31
CA SER A 41 21.54 -17.16 3.34
C SER A 41 20.64 -16.96 2.11
N GLU A 42 21.01 -17.53 0.97
CA GLU A 42 20.31 -17.32 -0.32
C GLU A 42 18.90 -17.96 -0.42
N THR A 43 18.57 -18.94 0.43
CA THR A 43 17.27 -19.64 0.37
C THR A 43 16.28 -19.16 1.43
N PRO A 44 15.00 -18.88 1.08
CA PRO A 44 14.03 -18.28 2.00
C PRO A 44 13.74 -19.10 3.28
N ALA A 45 13.73 -20.44 3.19
CA ALA A 45 13.42 -21.31 4.33
C ALA A 45 14.57 -21.41 5.35
N VAL A 46 15.81 -21.52 4.88
CA VAL A 46 17.01 -21.50 5.74
C VAL A 46 17.17 -20.12 6.37
N ALA A 47 16.98 -19.06 5.56
CA ALA A 47 16.94 -17.70 6.06
C ALA A 47 15.86 -17.52 7.13
N GLY A 48 14.68 -18.13 6.98
CA GLY A 48 13.61 -18.03 7.97
C GLY A 48 13.95 -18.58 9.36
N SER A 49 14.61 -19.75 9.44
CA SER A 49 15.03 -20.32 10.72
C SER A 49 16.19 -19.54 11.34
N GLU A 50 17.14 -19.07 10.52
CA GLU A 50 18.24 -18.22 10.96
C GLU A 50 17.72 -16.90 11.55
N LEU A 51 16.78 -16.24 10.86
CA LEU A 51 16.12 -15.02 11.33
C LEU A 51 15.37 -15.25 12.65
N GLY A 52 14.72 -16.41 12.82
CA GLY A 52 14.04 -16.75 14.06
C GLY A 52 14.98 -16.93 15.25
N GLU A 53 16.07 -17.67 15.07
CA GLU A 53 17.07 -17.85 16.12
C GLU A 53 17.79 -16.54 16.48
N LEU A 54 18.03 -15.68 15.48
CA LEU A 54 18.63 -14.36 15.68
C LEU A 54 17.70 -13.38 16.43
N LEU A 55 16.42 -13.32 16.05
CA LEU A 55 15.46 -12.37 16.62
C LEU A 55 14.92 -12.80 17.98
N LEU A 56 14.90 -14.12 18.26
CA LEU A 56 14.34 -14.69 19.48
C LEU A 56 15.41 -15.51 20.24
N PRO A 57 16.48 -14.86 20.74
CA PRO A 57 17.41 -15.49 21.66
C PRO A 57 16.70 -15.89 22.97
N PRO A 58 17.30 -16.75 23.81
CA PRO A 58 16.60 -17.40 24.92
C PRO A 58 15.79 -16.47 25.84
N PRO A 59 16.27 -15.28 26.26
CA PRO A 59 15.49 -14.38 27.11
C PRO A 59 14.21 -13.87 26.44
N LEU A 60 14.29 -13.51 25.15
CA LEU A 60 13.15 -13.02 24.38
C LEU A 60 12.18 -14.16 24.07
N ARG A 61 12.71 -15.34 23.73
CA ARG A 61 11.91 -16.54 23.46
C ARG A 61 11.11 -16.98 24.67
N GLN A 62 11.70 -16.91 25.87
CA GLN A 62 10.98 -17.22 27.10
C GLN A 62 9.81 -16.26 27.33
N LEU A 63 10.05 -14.95 27.23
CA LEU A 63 9.00 -13.94 27.38
C LEU A 63 7.88 -14.11 26.33
N LEU A 64 8.25 -14.46 25.10
CA LEU A 64 7.31 -14.76 24.02
C LEU A 64 6.42 -15.96 24.37
N ILE A 65 7.00 -17.07 24.83
CA ILE A 65 6.26 -18.28 25.20
C ILE A 65 5.29 -18.00 26.36
N GLU A 66 5.73 -17.26 27.38
CA GLU A 66 4.88 -16.85 28.50
C GLU A 66 3.70 -15.99 28.02
N THR A 67 3.97 -15.01 27.15
CA THR A 67 2.94 -14.14 26.58
C THR A 67 1.96 -14.89 25.68
N ALA A 68 2.46 -15.83 24.87
CA ALA A 68 1.61 -16.66 24.02
C ALA A 68 0.63 -17.54 24.83
N ARG A 69 1.09 -18.10 25.96
CA ARG A 69 0.22 -18.84 26.89
C ARG A 69 -0.86 -17.94 27.48
N GLU A 70 -0.48 -16.75 27.92
CA GLU A 70 -1.44 -15.76 28.42
C GLU A 70 -2.48 -15.37 27.36
N ALA A 71 -2.07 -15.19 26.09
CA ALA A 71 -3.01 -14.90 25.01
C ALA A 71 -4.04 -16.03 24.83
N ILE A 72 -3.59 -17.28 24.83
CA ILE A 72 -4.46 -18.46 24.75
C ILE A 72 -5.45 -18.49 25.93
N ASP A 73 -4.97 -18.29 27.16
CA ASP A 73 -5.79 -18.32 28.37
C ASP A 73 -6.89 -17.24 28.36
N HIS A 74 -6.60 -16.07 27.77
CA HIS A 74 -7.53 -14.96 27.63
C HIS A 74 -8.39 -15.03 26.36
N LYS A 75 -8.26 -16.08 25.54
CA LYS A 75 -8.89 -16.18 24.20
C LYS A 75 -8.61 -14.93 23.36
N ALA A 76 -7.37 -14.46 23.44
CA ALA A 76 -6.85 -13.29 22.78
C ALA A 76 -5.87 -13.71 21.68
N ARG A 77 -5.73 -12.86 20.67
CA ARG A 77 -4.72 -12.99 19.63
C ARG A 77 -3.45 -12.24 20.04
N MET A 78 -2.28 -12.73 19.68
CA MET A 78 -1.03 -12.00 19.89
C MET A 78 -0.61 -11.27 18.61
N GLN A 79 -0.14 -10.03 18.74
CA GLN A 79 0.47 -9.28 17.64
C GLN A 79 1.95 -9.04 17.92
N LEU A 80 2.80 -9.67 17.13
CA LEU A 80 4.24 -9.43 17.08
C LEU A 80 4.49 -8.09 16.35
N ARG A 81 5.04 -7.12 17.07
CA ARG A 81 5.40 -5.80 16.53
C ARG A 81 6.92 -5.72 16.41
N LEU A 82 7.42 -5.53 15.18
CA LEU A 82 8.84 -5.35 14.91
C LEU A 82 9.13 -3.87 14.69
N GLU A 83 9.88 -3.26 15.60
CA GLU A 83 10.44 -1.92 15.43
C GLU A 83 11.90 -2.05 15.04
N ILE A 84 12.27 -1.56 13.85
CA ILE A 84 13.61 -1.73 13.28
C ILE A 84 14.23 -0.36 13.09
N GLU A 85 15.18 0.01 13.94
CA GLU A 85 15.88 1.29 13.83
C GLU A 85 17.01 1.26 12.80
N ALA A 86 17.65 0.09 12.64
CA ALA A 86 18.77 -0.12 11.73
C ALA A 86 18.28 -0.23 10.27
N PRO A 87 18.53 0.76 9.39
CA PRO A 87 17.98 0.78 8.03
C PRO A 87 18.38 -0.43 7.19
N GLU A 88 19.60 -0.95 7.39
CA GLU A 88 20.11 -2.13 6.70
C GLU A 88 19.34 -3.41 7.04
N LEU A 89 18.64 -3.44 8.18
CA LEU A 89 17.84 -4.58 8.63
C LEU A 89 16.37 -4.48 8.18
N VAL A 90 15.92 -3.29 7.74
CA VAL A 90 14.55 -3.09 7.25
C VAL A 90 14.31 -3.91 5.98
N VAL A 91 15.31 -4.12 5.15
CA VAL A 91 15.16 -4.88 3.89
C VAL A 91 15.15 -6.39 4.09
N LEU A 92 15.41 -6.89 5.30
CA LEU A 92 15.37 -8.32 5.58
C LEU A 92 13.94 -8.82 5.66
N PRO A 93 13.65 -10.05 5.21
CA PRO A 93 12.29 -10.54 5.09
C PRO A 93 11.88 -11.25 6.39
N TRP A 94 11.79 -10.48 7.49
CA TRP A 94 11.46 -10.96 8.84
C TRP A 94 10.18 -11.78 8.93
N GLU A 95 9.29 -11.65 7.94
CA GLU A 95 8.07 -12.42 7.81
C GLU A 95 8.33 -13.92 7.64
N TRP A 96 9.48 -14.33 7.11
CA TRP A 96 9.89 -15.74 7.04
C TRP A 96 10.33 -16.31 8.40
N LEU A 97 10.37 -15.49 9.45
CA LEU A 97 10.77 -15.93 10.78
C LEU A 97 10.07 -17.24 11.15
N SER A 98 10.89 -18.22 11.50
CA SER A 98 10.41 -19.51 11.95
C SER A 98 11.26 -20.02 13.10
N LEU A 99 10.62 -20.74 14.03
CA LEU A 99 11.31 -21.52 15.04
C LEU A 99 10.99 -22.99 14.82
N SER A 100 12.02 -23.82 14.78
CA SER A 100 11.87 -25.27 14.62
C SER A 100 12.37 -26.01 15.85
N ARG A 101 11.61 -27.01 16.30
CA ARG A 101 12.05 -27.96 17.33
C ARG A 101 11.59 -29.37 16.95
N GLY A 102 12.51 -30.18 16.43
CA GLY A 102 12.16 -31.46 15.81
C GLY A 102 11.22 -31.22 14.62
N ASP A 103 10.09 -31.92 14.58
CA ASP A 103 9.11 -31.79 13.50
C ASP A 103 8.18 -30.57 13.63
N GLN A 104 8.20 -29.89 14.79
CA GLN A 104 7.36 -28.72 15.03
C GLN A 104 7.99 -27.48 14.40
N HIS A 105 7.23 -26.82 13.53
CA HIS A 105 7.59 -25.57 12.88
C HIS A 105 6.61 -24.48 13.30
N TRP A 106 7.11 -23.44 13.96
CA TRP A 106 6.31 -22.28 14.33
C TRP A 106 6.63 -21.12 13.41
N GLN A 107 5.65 -20.76 12.56
CA GLN A 107 5.71 -19.67 11.59
C GLN A 107 4.60 -18.66 11.92
N PRO A 108 4.86 -17.66 12.76
CA PRO A 108 3.80 -16.78 13.26
C PRO A 108 3.13 -15.98 12.15
N ALA A 109 3.85 -15.56 11.10
CA ALA A 109 3.32 -14.65 10.09
C ALA A 109 2.17 -15.22 9.23
N ILE A 110 1.86 -16.53 9.33
CA ILE A 110 0.79 -17.20 8.58
C ILE A 110 -0.31 -17.79 9.48
N ARG A 111 -0.30 -17.51 10.79
CA ARG A 111 -1.28 -18.07 11.73
C ARG A 111 -2.26 -16.99 12.18
N ASP A 112 -3.53 -17.31 12.31
CA ASP A 112 -4.53 -16.35 12.80
C ASP A 112 -4.37 -15.98 14.28
N ASP A 113 -3.77 -16.85 15.10
CA ASP A 113 -3.46 -16.57 16.52
C ASP A 113 -2.21 -15.70 16.73
N TYR A 114 -1.43 -15.45 15.67
CA TYR A 114 -0.26 -14.55 15.67
C TYR A 114 -0.26 -13.64 14.45
N THR A 115 -0.32 -12.33 14.62
CA THR A 115 -0.01 -11.41 13.50
C THR A 115 1.39 -10.82 13.64
N LEU A 116 2.03 -10.57 12.50
CA LEU A 116 3.34 -9.94 12.44
C LEU A 116 3.24 -8.63 11.65
N VAL A 117 3.58 -7.52 12.32
CA VAL A 117 3.56 -6.17 11.77
C VAL A 117 4.89 -5.47 12.02
N ARG A 118 5.28 -4.59 11.10
CA ARG A 118 6.40 -3.66 11.28
C ARG A 118 5.83 -2.34 11.77
N VAL A 119 6.45 -1.78 12.81
CA VAL A 119 6.07 -0.50 13.39
C VAL A 119 7.25 0.45 13.30
N SER A 120 6.98 1.76 13.24
CA SER A 120 8.02 2.78 13.31
C SER A 120 7.63 3.80 14.37
N ALA A 121 8.55 4.08 15.30
CA ALA A 121 8.39 5.15 16.28
C ALA A 121 8.35 6.55 15.64
N ARG A 122 8.80 6.67 14.37
CA ARG A 122 8.76 7.92 13.60
C ARG A 122 7.42 8.16 12.90
N SER A 123 6.58 7.13 12.81
CA SER A 123 5.30 7.21 12.11
C SER A 123 4.33 8.15 12.83
N PRO A 124 3.54 8.97 12.10
CA PRO A 124 2.43 9.70 12.66
C PRO A 124 1.46 8.78 13.41
N ARG A 125 0.62 9.38 14.27
CA ARG A 125 -0.47 8.62 14.91
C ARG A 125 -1.37 7.99 13.84
N PRO A 126 -1.87 6.76 14.07
CA PRO A 126 -2.74 6.11 13.10
C PRO A 126 -3.97 6.96 12.82
N LEU A 127 -4.38 7.02 11.56
CA LEU A 127 -5.64 7.64 11.19
C LEU A 127 -6.81 6.86 11.82
N PRO A 128 -7.87 7.55 12.27
CA PRO A 128 -9.04 6.86 12.80
C PRO A 128 -9.69 6.00 11.69
N PRO A 129 -10.30 4.86 12.05
CA PRO A 129 -10.99 3.99 11.09
C PRO A 129 -12.00 4.77 10.24
N ARG A 130 -12.03 4.55 8.92
CA ARG A 130 -13.01 5.19 8.03
C ARG A 130 -14.35 4.45 8.09
N ARG A 131 -15.44 5.18 8.28
CA ARG A 131 -16.80 4.64 8.18
C ARG A 131 -17.18 4.48 6.72
N VAL A 132 -17.60 3.27 6.33
CA VAL A 132 -17.94 2.94 4.94
C VAL A 132 -19.32 2.28 4.91
N ALA A 133 -20.29 2.95 4.29
CA ALA A 133 -21.66 2.44 4.18
C ALA A 133 -21.85 1.36 3.10
N GLY A 134 -20.98 1.36 2.08
CA GLY A 134 -21.10 0.52 0.89
C GLY A 134 -19.87 -0.37 0.66
N PRO A 135 -19.65 -0.83 -0.59
CA PRO A 135 -18.45 -1.58 -0.93
C PRO A 135 -17.18 -0.78 -0.65
N LEU A 136 -16.11 -1.50 -0.31
CA LEU A 136 -14.77 -0.92 -0.31
C LEU A 136 -14.39 -0.53 -1.74
N ARG A 137 -13.62 0.56 -1.87
CA ARG A 137 -13.26 1.17 -3.15
C ARG A 137 -11.76 1.09 -3.30
N LEU A 138 -11.31 0.34 -4.30
CA LEU A 138 -9.93 0.11 -4.63
C LEU A 138 -9.58 0.87 -5.90
N LEU A 139 -8.51 1.66 -5.86
CA LEU A 139 -7.88 2.22 -7.04
C LEU A 139 -6.59 1.45 -7.33
N ILE A 140 -6.52 0.79 -8.49
CA ILE A 140 -5.29 0.15 -8.99
C ILE A 140 -4.62 1.12 -9.94
N ALA A 141 -3.48 1.68 -9.55
CA ALA A 141 -2.68 2.56 -10.39
C ALA A 141 -1.41 1.84 -10.84
N VAL A 142 -1.25 1.76 -12.15
CA VAL A 142 -0.27 0.88 -12.80
C VAL A 142 0.71 1.72 -13.60
N ALA A 143 1.99 1.63 -13.26
CA ALA A 143 3.05 2.22 -14.06
C ALA A 143 3.13 1.55 -15.44
N ARG A 144 3.63 2.27 -16.44
CA ARG A 144 3.82 1.76 -17.79
C ARG A 144 4.66 0.46 -17.79
N GLY A 145 4.20 -0.55 -18.51
CA GLY A 145 4.89 -1.84 -18.68
C GLY A 145 4.54 -2.91 -17.65
N TYR A 146 3.60 -2.61 -16.74
CA TYR A 146 3.15 -3.53 -15.68
C TYR A 146 1.68 -3.97 -15.85
N GLU A 147 1.15 -3.84 -17.07
CA GLU A 147 -0.26 -4.08 -17.36
C GLU A 147 -0.68 -5.52 -17.07
N ALA A 148 0.18 -6.50 -17.37
CA ALA A 148 -0.08 -7.91 -17.13
C ALA A 148 -0.30 -8.24 -15.64
N VAL A 149 0.42 -7.56 -14.73
CA VAL A 149 0.23 -7.73 -13.28
C VAL A 149 -1.14 -7.20 -12.86
N ALA A 150 -1.53 -6.05 -13.40
CA ALA A 150 -2.83 -5.44 -13.12
C ALA A 150 -4.00 -6.19 -13.77
N ASP A 151 -3.78 -6.83 -14.93
CA ASP A 151 -4.76 -7.69 -15.59
C ASP A 151 -5.05 -8.92 -14.72
N ALA A 152 -4.01 -9.62 -14.26
CA ALA A 152 -4.16 -10.77 -13.35
C ALA A 152 -4.87 -10.40 -12.05
N LEU A 153 -4.55 -9.23 -11.47
CA LEU A 153 -5.24 -8.71 -10.30
C LEU A 153 -6.71 -8.41 -10.59
N GLY A 154 -7.00 -7.75 -11.71
CA GLY A 154 -8.36 -7.44 -12.14
C GLY A 154 -9.21 -8.70 -12.33
N GLU A 155 -8.67 -9.72 -12.99
CA GLU A 155 -9.33 -11.02 -13.18
C GLU A 155 -9.64 -11.71 -11.84
N ALA A 156 -8.67 -11.72 -10.91
CA ALA A 156 -8.86 -12.33 -9.60
C ALA A 156 -9.90 -11.61 -8.72
N LEU A 157 -10.06 -10.29 -8.91
CA LEU A 157 -11.01 -9.48 -8.16
C LEU A 157 -12.43 -9.46 -8.74
N VAL A 158 -12.68 -10.12 -9.89
CA VAL A 158 -14.01 -10.19 -10.51
C VAL A 158 -15.08 -10.71 -9.55
N GLU A 159 -14.79 -11.80 -8.82
CA GLU A 159 -15.77 -12.38 -7.91
C GLU A 159 -16.06 -11.50 -6.68
N PRO A 160 -15.04 -10.95 -5.97
CA PRO A 160 -15.25 -9.90 -4.97
C PRO A 160 -16.12 -8.73 -5.45
N VAL A 161 -15.91 -8.26 -6.68
CA VAL A 161 -16.69 -7.15 -7.27
C VAL A 161 -18.13 -7.59 -7.56
N ARG A 162 -18.34 -8.75 -8.18
CA ARG A 162 -19.69 -9.30 -8.44
C ARG A 162 -20.49 -9.50 -7.17
N SER A 163 -19.84 -9.87 -6.07
CA SER A 163 -20.48 -10.00 -4.76
C SER A 163 -20.86 -8.66 -4.10
N GLY A 164 -20.58 -7.53 -4.76
CA GLY A 164 -20.93 -6.20 -4.26
C GLY A 164 -20.11 -5.75 -3.05
N ARG A 165 -19.00 -6.44 -2.75
CA ARG A 165 -18.10 -6.11 -1.62
C ARG A 165 -17.03 -5.08 -2.00
N PHE A 166 -16.69 -5.01 -3.28
CA PHE A 166 -15.70 -4.10 -3.84
C PHE A 166 -16.20 -3.37 -5.06
N ILE A 167 -15.72 -2.14 -5.22
CA ILE A 167 -15.64 -1.42 -6.48
C ILE A 167 -14.16 -1.23 -6.77
N VAL A 168 -13.74 -1.62 -7.97
CA VAL A 168 -12.35 -1.56 -8.41
C VAL A 168 -12.29 -0.71 -9.66
N ASP A 169 -11.46 0.33 -9.63
CA ASP A 169 -11.11 1.07 -10.83
C ASP A 169 -9.61 1.01 -11.06
N ARG A 170 -9.22 1.24 -12.31
CA ARG A 170 -7.84 1.13 -12.75
C ARG A 170 -7.41 2.36 -13.53
N LEU A 171 -6.27 2.92 -13.11
CA LEU A 171 -5.48 3.87 -13.88
C LEU A 171 -4.36 3.15 -14.61
N ARG A 172 -4.34 3.27 -15.94
CA ARG A 172 -3.29 2.73 -16.82
C ARG A 172 -2.22 3.80 -17.01
N GLU A 173 -0.96 3.38 -17.06
CA GLU A 173 0.19 4.29 -17.21
C GLU A 173 0.17 5.45 -16.20
N ALA A 174 -0.22 5.15 -14.97
CA ALA A 174 -0.57 6.15 -13.97
C ALA A 174 0.58 7.10 -13.65
N THR A 175 0.25 8.40 -13.64
CA THR A 175 1.11 9.45 -13.09
C THR A 175 0.70 9.82 -11.66
N ALA A 176 1.62 10.40 -10.90
CA ALA A 176 1.33 10.85 -9.53
C ALA A 176 0.18 11.88 -9.49
N ASP A 177 0.13 12.79 -10.47
CA ASP A 177 -0.90 13.83 -10.52
C ASP A 177 -2.29 13.24 -10.84
N GLU A 178 -2.37 12.27 -11.76
CA GLU A 178 -3.62 11.56 -12.08
C GLU A 178 -4.12 10.73 -10.89
N ILE A 179 -3.21 10.08 -10.15
CA ILE A 179 -3.56 9.35 -8.93
C ILE A 179 -4.24 10.30 -7.94
N VAL A 180 -3.63 11.47 -7.67
CA VAL A 180 -4.22 12.46 -6.75
C VAL A 180 -5.56 12.98 -7.27
N ALA A 181 -5.66 13.26 -8.57
CA ALA A 181 -6.90 13.73 -9.19
C ALA A 181 -8.04 12.71 -9.03
N GLU A 182 -7.78 11.43 -9.28
CA GLU A 182 -8.79 10.36 -9.09
C GLU A 182 -9.16 10.15 -7.63
N LEU A 183 -8.19 10.19 -6.72
CA LEU A 183 -8.43 10.06 -5.28
C LEU A 183 -9.24 11.24 -4.70
N ALA A 184 -9.10 12.43 -5.30
CA ALA A 184 -9.86 13.62 -4.92
C ALA A 184 -11.26 13.66 -5.56
N ALA A 185 -11.44 13.05 -6.73
CA ALA A 185 -12.71 13.03 -7.46
C ALA A 185 -13.74 12.10 -6.82
N GLU A 186 -13.32 10.90 -6.40
CA GLU A 186 -14.18 9.91 -5.75
C GLU A 186 -13.53 9.30 -4.51
N PRO A 187 -14.31 8.97 -3.47
CA PRO A 187 -13.77 8.41 -2.23
C PRO A 187 -13.16 7.04 -2.49
N ARG A 188 -11.83 6.92 -2.45
CA ARG A 188 -11.11 5.65 -2.50
C ARG A 188 -10.62 5.26 -1.11
N HIS A 189 -10.79 3.99 -0.77
CA HIS A 189 -10.43 3.46 0.54
C HIS A 189 -9.03 2.82 0.53
N ILE A 190 -8.66 2.23 -0.62
CA ILE A 190 -7.42 1.51 -0.85
C ILE A 190 -6.79 2.00 -2.16
N LEU A 191 -5.49 2.26 -2.13
CA LEU A 191 -4.68 2.55 -3.31
C LEU A 191 -3.66 1.43 -3.49
N TYR A 192 -3.65 0.81 -4.67
CA TYR A 192 -2.68 -0.21 -5.07
C TYR A 192 -1.80 0.36 -6.18
N LEU A 193 -0.52 0.55 -5.86
CA LEU A 193 0.51 1.02 -6.77
C LEU A 193 1.32 -0.17 -7.29
N ILE A 194 1.37 -0.34 -8.62
CA ILE A 194 2.18 -1.36 -9.29
C ILE A 194 3.22 -0.65 -10.15
N GLY A 195 4.50 -0.96 -9.99
CA GLY A 195 5.53 -0.40 -10.88
C GLY A 195 6.97 -0.72 -10.51
N GLU A 196 7.86 0.02 -11.18
CA GLU A 196 9.30 -0.12 -11.01
C GLU A 196 9.82 0.78 -9.89
N PHE A 197 10.72 0.21 -9.09
CA PHE A 197 11.43 0.93 -8.05
C PHE A 197 12.91 1.05 -8.41
N GLU A 198 13.48 2.20 -8.13
CA GLU A 198 14.91 2.44 -8.30
C GLU A 198 15.45 3.20 -7.09
N GLN A 199 16.74 2.99 -6.79
CA GLN A 199 17.44 3.74 -5.77
C GLN A 199 18.77 4.21 -6.33
N PRO A 200 18.82 5.46 -6.83
CA PRO A 200 20.08 6.03 -7.25
C PRO A 200 21.08 6.10 -6.09
N PRO A 201 22.40 6.06 -6.36
CA PRO A 201 23.41 6.16 -5.31
C PRO A 201 23.21 7.38 -4.43
N ARG A 202 23.20 7.17 -3.10
CA ARG A 202 23.02 8.22 -2.07
C ARG A 202 21.68 8.96 -2.14
N GLN A 203 20.68 8.42 -2.84
CA GLN A 203 19.32 8.97 -2.89
C GLN A 203 18.33 8.00 -2.25
N SER A 204 17.17 8.54 -1.87
CA SER A 204 16.05 7.75 -1.38
C SER A 204 15.47 6.86 -2.49
N ALA A 205 14.89 5.74 -2.08
CA ALA A 205 14.11 4.89 -2.98
C ALA A 205 12.98 5.70 -3.64
N ARG A 206 12.77 5.47 -4.93
CA ARG A 206 11.74 6.14 -5.73
C ARG A 206 10.98 5.15 -6.60
N MET A 207 9.70 5.43 -6.82
CA MET A 207 8.82 4.67 -7.71
C MET A 207 8.59 5.46 -8.99
N ARG A 208 8.59 4.78 -10.15
CA ARG A 208 8.26 5.41 -11.44
C ARG A 208 6.75 5.47 -11.66
N LEU A 209 6.16 6.66 -11.53
CA LEU A 209 4.75 6.97 -11.80
C LEU A 209 4.69 8.12 -12.82
N GLY A 210 4.99 7.79 -14.08
CA GLY A 210 5.37 8.77 -15.10
C GLY A 210 6.77 9.32 -14.84
N ARG A 211 6.89 10.24 -13.88
CA ARG A 211 8.18 10.65 -13.29
C ARG A 211 8.55 9.76 -12.11
N ALA A 212 9.82 9.76 -11.72
CA ALA A 212 10.22 9.12 -10.47
C ALA A 212 9.76 9.98 -9.27
N VAL A 213 9.18 9.33 -8.27
CA VAL A 213 8.59 9.97 -7.08
C VAL A 213 9.16 9.28 -5.84
N THR A 214 9.64 10.06 -4.87
CA THR A 214 10.10 9.52 -3.58
C THR A 214 8.93 9.22 -2.65
N ALA A 215 9.16 8.43 -1.61
CA ALA A 215 8.12 8.12 -0.62
C ALA A 215 7.57 9.38 0.07
N GLY A 216 8.44 10.36 0.38
CA GLY A 216 8.05 11.64 0.98
C GLY A 216 7.21 12.49 0.02
N GLU A 217 7.62 12.61 -1.25
CA GLU A 217 6.83 13.33 -2.26
C GLU A 217 5.44 12.71 -2.43
N LEU A 218 5.35 11.37 -2.48
CA LEU A 218 4.06 10.69 -2.59
C LEU A 218 3.20 10.93 -1.33
N ALA A 219 3.78 10.87 -0.14
CA ALA A 219 3.07 11.17 1.10
C ALA A 219 2.51 12.60 1.09
N GLU A 220 3.30 13.59 0.69
CA GLU A 220 2.87 15.00 0.58
C GLU A 220 1.67 15.16 -0.36
N LEU A 221 1.67 14.45 -1.48
CA LEU A 221 0.56 14.43 -2.43
C LEU A 221 -0.72 13.80 -1.85
N LEU A 222 -0.60 12.91 -0.86
CA LEU A 222 -1.72 12.16 -0.27
C LEU A 222 -2.26 12.74 1.05
N VAL A 223 -1.60 13.75 1.64
CA VAL A 223 -1.98 14.35 2.94
C VAL A 223 -3.47 14.75 2.98
N GLY A 224 -4.03 15.25 1.88
CA GLY A 224 -5.42 15.71 1.79
C GLY A 224 -6.48 14.64 1.51
N ILE A 225 -6.09 13.37 1.27
CA ILE A 225 -7.03 12.33 0.85
C ILE A 225 -7.66 11.64 2.08
N GLU A 226 -8.79 12.15 2.55
CA GLU A 226 -9.39 11.75 3.83
C GLU A 226 -9.99 10.34 3.85
N ASP A 227 -10.38 9.77 2.71
CA ASP A 227 -11.02 8.44 2.63
C ASP A 227 -10.00 7.29 2.61
N LEU A 228 -8.77 7.57 2.17
CA LEU A 228 -7.73 6.57 1.97
C LEU A 228 -7.19 6.07 3.31
N ARG A 229 -7.11 4.74 3.49
CA ARG A 229 -6.59 4.11 4.71
C ARG A 229 -5.49 3.10 4.48
N LEU A 230 -5.47 2.46 3.31
CA LEU A 230 -4.48 1.45 2.96
C LEU A 230 -3.76 1.83 1.66
N LEU A 231 -2.44 1.79 1.72
CA LEU A 231 -1.55 1.86 0.56
C LEU A 231 -0.96 0.48 0.34
N THR A 232 -1.02 -0.05 -0.87
CA THR A 232 -0.32 -1.28 -1.27
C THR A 232 0.66 -0.92 -2.37
N VAL A 233 1.93 -1.26 -2.20
CA VAL A 233 2.98 -1.06 -3.20
C VAL A 233 3.53 -2.40 -3.64
N ALA A 234 3.61 -2.63 -4.95
CA ALA A 234 4.12 -3.88 -5.51
C ALA A 234 5.10 -3.61 -6.64
N GLY A 235 6.20 -4.36 -6.64
CA GLY A 235 7.23 -4.24 -7.66
C GLY A 235 8.58 -4.80 -7.23
N SER A 236 9.61 -4.37 -7.94
CA SER A 236 10.99 -4.85 -7.80
C SER A 236 11.98 -3.68 -7.92
N PRO A 237 13.21 -3.83 -7.40
CA PRO A 237 13.73 -4.96 -6.63
C PRO A 237 13.28 -4.95 -5.15
N PHE A 238 13.42 -6.08 -4.47
CA PHE A 238 12.86 -6.34 -3.14
C PHE A 238 13.25 -5.28 -2.10
N SER A 239 14.55 -5.01 -2.00
CA SER A 239 15.12 -4.09 -1.01
C SER A 239 14.67 -2.64 -1.21
N VAL A 240 14.61 -2.19 -2.47
CA VAL A 240 14.20 -0.82 -2.82
C VAL A 240 12.70 -0.63 -2.61
N CYS A 241 11.89 -1.60 -3.05
CA CYS A 241 10.44 -1.57 -2.84
C CYS A 241 10.11 -1.55 -1.34
N THR A 242 10.80 -2.37 -0.55
CA THR A 242 10.66 -2.41 0.92
C THR A 242 11.05 -1.08 1.57
N SER A 243 12.17 -0.49 1.14
CA SER A 243 12.66 0.80 1.66
C SER A 243 11.69 1.94 1.32
N PHE A 244 11.13 1.94 0.11
CA PHE A 244 10.10 2.90 -0.30
C PHE A 244 8.85 2.78 0.58
N ALA A 245 8.36 1.57 0.80
CA ALA A 245 7.17 1.32 1.64
C ALA A 245 7.37 1.76 3.09
N SER A 246 8.54 1.46 3.67
CA SER A 246 8.90 1.90 5.02
C SER A 246 8.93 3.43 5.11
N GLY A 247 9.58 4.10 4.16
CA GLY A 247 9.60 5.56 4.09
C GLY A 247 8.20 6.16 3.92
N LEU A 248 7.35 5.53 3.10
CA LEU A 248 5.99 6.01 2.86
C LEU A 248 5.15 5.94 4.12
N HIS A 249 5.26 4.84 4.87
CA HIS A 249 4.61 4.71 6.16
C HIS A 249 5.10 5.76 7.17
N GLU A 250 6.40 6.01 7.23
CA GLU A 250 6.99 7.01 8.14
C GLU A 250 6.55 8.45 7.83
N HIS A 251 6.32 8.78 6.56
CA HIS A 251 5.87 10.10 6.15
C HIS A 251 4.35 10.28 6.19
N ASP A 252 3.57 9.23 5.87
CA ASP A 252 2.12 9.32 5.66
C ASP A 252 1.30 8.82 6.87
N GLY A 253 1.83 7.88 7.66
CA GLY A 253 1.16 7.29 8.82
C GLY A 253 0.02 6.30 8.52
N ARG A 254 -0.45 6.21 7.27
CA ARG A 254 -1.40 5.16 6.84
C ARG A 254 -0.75 3.78 6.87
N ALA A 255 -1.58 2.74 6.91
CA ALA A 255 -1.10 1.38 6.75
C ALA A 255 -0.52 1.20 5.35
N VAL A 256 0.68 0.65 5.27
CA VAL A 256 1.37 0.37 4.00
C VAL A 256 1.68 -1.11 3.92
N VAL A 257 1.14 -1.77 2.90
CA VAL A 257 1.55 -3.12 2.52
C VAL A 257 2.54 -3.03 1.38
N VAL A 258 3.59 -3.84 1.45
CA VAL A 258 4.53 -4.02 0.34
C VAL A 258 4.51 -5.47 -0.14
N LEU A 259 4.49 -5.64 -1.46
CA LEU A 259 4.50 -6.92 -2.17
C LEU A 259 5.72 -6.98 -3.09
N PRO A 260 6.92 -7.13 -2.51
CA PRO A 260 8.17 -7.09 -3.26
C PRO A 260 8.40 -8.39 -4.04
N GLU A 261 8.81 -8.28 -5.30
CA GLU A 261 9.25 -9.39 -6.16
C GLU A 261 8.29 -10.59 -6.26
N LEU A 262 6.99 -10.36 -6.10
CA LEU A 262 5.96 -11.38 -6.30
C LEU A 262 5.53 -11.43 -7.76
N GLY A 263 5.36 -12.64 -8.30
CA GLY A 263 4.74 -12.85 -9.62
C GLY A 263 3.27 -12.40 -9.66
N ALA A 264 2.75 -12.11 -10.84
CA ALA A 264 1.40 -11.58 -11.04
C ALA A 264 0.30 -12.45 -10.38
N ALA A 265 0.38 -13.78 -10.55
CA ALA A 265 -0.56 -14.71 -9.95
C ALA A 265 -0.53 -14.70 -8.42
N ALA A 266 0.67 -14.66 -7.83
CA ALA A 266 0.87 -14.59 -6.38
C ALA A 266 0.34 -13.26 -5.81
N GLN A 267 0.64 -12.14 -6.46
CA GLN A 267 0.10 -10.83 -6.07
C GLN A 267 -1.43 -10.83 -6.09
N ALA A 268 -2.03 -11.35 -7.16
CA ALA A 268 -3.48 -11.45 -7.31
C ALA A 268 -4.10 -12.36 -6.21
N ARG A 269 -3.50 -13.52 -5.96
CA ARG A 269 -3.95 -14.47 -4.91
C ARG A 269 -3.92 -13.84 -3.53
N TRP A 270 -2.78 -13.24 -3.16
CA TRP A 270 -2.62 -12.54 -1.89
C TRP A 270 -3.67 -11.43 -1.75
N SER A 271 -3.86 -10.63 -2.81
CA SER A 271 -4.78 -9.50 -2.81
C SER A 271 -6.22 -9.92 -2.62
N VAL A 272 -6.67 -11.00 -3.28
CA VAL A 272 -8.02 -11.53 -3.10
C VAL A 272 -8.26 -11.92 -1.64
N ALA A 273 -7.35 -12.70 -1.04
CA ALA A 273 -7.49 -13.14 0.35
C ALA A 273 -7.48 -11.96 1.33
N CYS A 274 -6.52 -11.03 1.18
CA CYS A 274 -6.39 -9.85 2.03
C CYS A 274 -7.62 -8.92 1.91
N TYR A 275 -8.01 -8.57 0.68
CA TYR A 275 -9.11 -7.64 0.46
C TYR A 275 -10.45 -8.25 0.84
N GLN A 276 -10.70 -9.54 0.61
CA GLN A 276 -11.91 -10.20 1.11
C GLN A 276 -12.01 -10.15 2.65
N ALA A 277 -10.90 -10.35 3.36
CA ALA A 277 -10.86 -10.21 4.82
C ALA A 277 -11.19 -8.77 5.25
N LEU A 278 -10.56 -7.76 4.62
CA LEU A 278 -10.87 -6.34 4.89
C LEU A 278 -12.33 -5.98 4.64
N ALA A 279 -12.93 -6.46 3.54
CA ALA A 279 -14.34 -6.25 3.24
C ALA A 279 -15.29 -7.04 4.15
N SER A 280 -14.77 -7.97 4.93
CA SER A 280 -15.51 -8.67 5.99
C SER A 280 -15.37 -7.97 7.35
N GLY A 281 -14.61 -6.87 7.41
CA GLY A 281 -14.41 -6.07 8.61
C GLY A 281 -13.20 -6.48 9.45
N GLU A 282 -12.42 -7.46 8.98
CA GLU A 282 -11.22 -7.91 9.68
C GLU A 282 -10.17 -6.78 9.78
N PRO A 283 -9.39 -6.74 10.87
CA PRO A 283 -8.29 -5.80 10.99
C PRO A 283 -7.19 -6.10 9.97
N VAL A 284 -6.45 -5.07 9.56
CA VAL A 284 -5.49 -5.18 8.44
C VAL A 284 -4.35 -6.15 8.73
N ASP A 285 -3.94 -6.27 9.99
CA ASP A 285 -2.88 -7.20 10.36
C ASP A 285 -3.30 -8.65 10.15
N LEU A 286 -4.55 -9.01 10.48
CA LEU A 286 -5.11 -10.33 10.21
C LEU A 286 -5.35 -10.53 8.71
N ALA A 287 -5.86 -9.51 8.00
CA ALA A 287 -6.06 -9.58 6.56
C ALA A 287 -4.76 -9.87 5.79
N VAL A 288 -3.66 -9.22 6.17
CA VAL A 288 -2.33 -9.49 5.58
C VAL A 288 -1.85 -10.90 5.92
N THR A 289 -2.03 -11.36 7.16
CA THR A 289 -1.71 -12.74 7.57
C THR A 289 -2.48 -13.79 6.77
N LEU A 290 -3.78 -13.58 6.55
CA LEU A 290 -4.59 -14.47 5.70
C LEU A 290 -4.11 -14.47 4.25
N GLY A 291 -3.68 -13.31 3.74
CA GLY A 291 -3.01 -13.22 2.45
C GLY A 291 -1.74 -14.05 2.39
N ARG A 292 -0.89 -14.00 3.42
CA ARG A 292 0.34 -14.83 3.50
C ARG A 292 -0.02 -16.32 3.60
N ALA A 293 -1.02 -16.69 4.39
CA ALA A 293 -1.50 -18.07 4.49
C ALA A 293 -2.00 -18.61 3.14
N ALA A 294 -2.68 -17.79 2.33
CA ALA A 294 -3.10 -18.15 0.98
C ALA A 294 -1.91 -18.41 0.04
N LEU A 295 -0.84 -17.62 0.13
CA LEU A 295 0.41 -17.88 -0.60
C LEU A 295 1.09 -19.17 -0.11
N ALA A 296 1.12 -19.40 1.21
CA ALA A 296 1.74 -20.59 1.79
C ALA A 296 1.04 -21.87 1.32
N GLY A 297 -0.31 -21.88 1.29
CA GLY A 297 -1.10 -22.99 0.75
C GLY A 297 -0.86 -23.25 -0.74
N ALA A 298 -0.46 -22.22 -1.49
CA ALA A 298 -0.08 -22.33 -2.90
C ALA A 298 1.41 -22.61 -3.12
N GLN A 299 2.20 -22.78 -2.06
CA GLN A 299 3.67 -22.93 -2.11
C GLN A 299 4.38 -21.75 -2.80
N GLU A 300 3.80 -20.55 -2.72
CA GLU A 300 4.37 -19.31 -3.21
C GLU A 300 5.21 -18.61 -2.12
N ALA A 301 5.88 -17.51 -2.46
CA ALA A 301 6.76 -16.76 -1.56
C ALA A 301 5.98 -15.99 -0.47
N TRP A 302 5.40 -16.72 0.48
CA TRP A 302 4.45 -16.22 1.48
C TRP A 302 5.03 -15.22 2.49
N GLY A 303 6.34 -15.22 2.71
CA GLY A 303 7.02 -14.23 3.56
C GLY A 303 7.46 -12.97 2.80
N ALA A 304 7.12 -12.82 1.52
CA ALA A 304 7.40 -11.57 0.80
C ALA A 304 6.49 -10.40 1.24
N PRO A 305 5.15 -10.58 1.40
CA PRO A 305 4.27 -9.49 1.83
C PRO A 305 4.59 -8.95 3.22
N GLN A 306 4.83 -7.65 3.35
CA GLN A 306 5.11 -6.99 4.63
C GLN A 306 4.06 -5.92 4.92
N LEU A 307 3.76 -5.70 6.20
CA LEU A 307 2.82 -4.68 6.64
C LEU A 307 3.52 -3.70 7.58
N TYR A 308 3.51 -2.43 7.21
CA TYR A 308 3.88 -1.30 8.07
C TYR A 308 2.62 -0.68 8.65
N LEU A 309 2.59 -0.55 9.98
CA LEU A 309 1.41 -0.12 10.71
C LEU A 309 1.81 0.71 11.93
N ALA A 310 1.08 1.80 12.17
CA ALA A 310 1.22 2.54 13.41
C ALA A 310 0.45 1.80 14.53
N PRO A 311 1.02 1.61 15.73
CA PRO A 311 0.36 0.88 16.82
C PRO A 311 -1.05 1.41 17.13
N GLY A 312 -2.06 0.53 17.18
CA GLY A 312 -3.46 0.93 17.38
C GLY A 312 -4.22 1.28 16.08
N GLY A 313 -3.55 1.19 14.92
CA GLY A 313 -4.12 1.44 13.59
C GLY A 313 -4.69 0.21 12.89
N GLU A 314 -4.86 -0.93 13.58
CA GLU A 314 -5.23 -2.21 12.98
C GLU A 314 -6.60 -2.17 12.30
N GLN A 315 -7.56 -1.45 12.88
CA GLN A 315 -8.89 -1.29 12.30
C GLN A 315 -8.91 -0.15 11.27
N LEU A 316 -8.83 -0.47 9.99
CA LEU A 316 -8.85 0.55 8.94
C LEU A 316 -10.26 1.06 8.62
N PHE A 317 -11.25 0.19 8.67
CA PHE A 317 -12.61 0.47 8.21
C PHE A 317 -13.66 0.08 9.25
N ARG A 318 -14.75 0.82 9.31
CA ARG A 318 -15.98 0.46 10.01
C ARG A 318 -17.09 0.31 8.96
N LEU A 319 -17.32 -0.92 8.56
CA LEU A 319 -18.26 -1.26 7.50
C LEU A 319 -19.70 -1.19 8.01
N GLY A 320 -20.62 -0.76 7.15
CA GLY A 320 -22.04 -0.59 7.47
C GLY A 320 -22.35 0.67 8.29
N GLU A 321 -21.34 1.42 8.74
CA GLU A 321 -21.54 2.73 9.37
C GLU A 321 -21.60 3.84 8.31
N PRO A 322 -22.58 4.74 8.34
CA PRO A 322 -22.63 5.87 7.42
C PRO A 322 -21.42 6.80 7.63
N PRO A 323 -20.86 7.38 6.54
CA PRO A 323 -19.84 8.42 6.66
C PRO A 323 -20.32 9.54 7.58
N VAL A 324 -19.41 10.09 8.39
CA VAL A 324 -19.72 11.26 9.22
C VAL A 324 -20.01 12.41 8.26
N ALA A 325 -21.26 12.88 8.23
CA ALA A 325 -21.61 14.06 7.46
C ALA A 325 -20.73 15.23 7.94
N PRO A 326 -20.18 16.04 7.02
CA PRO A 326 -19.47 17.25 7.43
C PRO A 326 -20.40 18.06 8.32
N ALA A 327 -19.91 18.46 9.50
CA ALA A 327 -20.69 19.30 10.39
C ALA A 327 -21.19 20.51 9.60
N PRO A 328 -22.48 20.89 9.69
CA PRO A 328 -22.96 22.09 9.02
C PRO A 328 -22.06 23.25 9.44
N PRO A 329 -21.66 24.14 8.50
CA PRO A 329 -20.80 25.25 8.84
C PRO A 329 -21.46 25.97 10.01
N VAL A 330 -20.77 26.02 11.14
CA VAL A 330 -21.22 26.76 12.31
C VAL A 330 -21.46 28.16 11.78
N ALA A 331 -22.74 28.53 11.63
CA ALA A 331 -23.11 29.89 11.31
C ALA A 331 -22.42 30.71 12.40
N VAL A 332 -21.41 31.49 12.00
CA VAL A 332 -20.73 32.42 12.88
C VAL A 332 -21.86 33.25 13.47
N ARG A 333 -22.24 32.95 14.71
CA ARG A 333 -23.13 33.80 15.49
C ARG A 333 -22.38 35.10 15.53
N THR A 334 -22.85 36.07 14.74
CA THR A 334 -22.38 37.44 14.78
C THR A 334 -22.45 37.80 16.25
N ILE A 335 -21.28 37.98 16.86
CA ILE A 335 -21.18 38.52 18.20
C ILE A 335 -21.89 39.87 18.07
N ARG A 336 -23.10 39.96 18.63
CA ARG A 336 -23.74 41.25 18.86
C ARG A 336 -22.80 41.97 19.81
N THR A 337 -21.97 42.84 19.25
CA THR A 337 -21.24 43.84 20.01
C THR A 337 -22.30 44.63 20.76
N THR A 338 -22.47 44.33 22.05
CA THR A 338 -23.18 45.21 22.96
C THR A 338 -22.29 46.45 23.13
N ILE A 339 -22.49 47.43 22.25
CA ILE A 339 -21.91 48.76 22.38
C ILE A 339 -22.49 49.37 23.66
N PRO A 340 -21.66 49.71 24.66
CA PRO A 340 -22.11 50.50 25.79
C PRO A 340 -22.58 51.86 25.30
N GLN A 341 -23.78 52.26 25.71
CA GLN A 341 -24.39 53.55 25.40
C GLN A 341 -23.40 54.69 25.70
N GLN A 342 -22.93 55.37 24.65
CA GLN A 342 -22.35 56.71 24.78
C GLN A 342 -23.24 57.75 24.11
N ARG A 343 -23.49 58.80 24.89
CA ARG A 343 -24.37 59.94 24.65
C ARG A 343 -24.11 60.61 23.30
N ARG A 344 -25.21 60.99 22.63
CA ARG A 344 -25.24 61.88 21.47
C ARG A 344 -24.51 63.21 21.76
N PRO A 345 -23.83 63.75 20.75
CA PRO A 345 -23.99 65.15 20.40
C PRO A 345 -24.74 65.29 19.07
N ARG A 346 -25.61 66.31 19.05
CA ARG A 346 -26.32 66.86 17.90
C ARG A 346 -25.32 67.34 16.86
N PHE A 347 -25.51 66.98 15.58
CA PHE A 347 -25.42 67.89 14.43
C PHE A 347 -25.94 67.13 13.20
N ALA A 348 -26.90 67.73 12.50
CA ALA A 348 -27.39 67.29 11.19
C ALA A 348 -26.98 68.34 10.16
N PRO A 349 -26.48 67.91 9.00
CA PRO A 349 -26.85 68.60 7.77
C PRO A 349 -27.24 67.63 6.65
N ILE A 350 -28.47 67.84 6.17
CA ILE A 350 -28.88 68.04 4.76
C ILE A 350 -28.54 66.94 3.75
N ALA A 351 -29.60 66.39 3.17
CA ALA A 351 -29.58 65.57 1.97
C ALA A 351 -29.05 66.35 0.76
N THR A 352 -28.10 65.76 0.03
CA THR A 352 -27.88 66.04 -1.39
C THR A 352 -27.86 64.72 -2.17
N ASN A 353 -28.72 64.67 -3.19
CA ASN A 353 -28.69 63.66 -4.24
C ASN A 353 -27.45 63.88 -5.11
N ALA A 354 -26.59 62.87 -5.24
CA ALA A 354 -25.73 62.69 -6.41
C ALA A 354 -25.08 61.29 -6.40
N GLY A 355 -25.24 60.53 -7.49
CA GLY A 355 -24.29 59.48 -7.88
C GLY A 355 -24.77 58.03 -7.84
N VAL A 356 -25.49 57.60 -8.87
CA VAL A 356 -25.43 56.24 -9.44
C VAL A 356 -24.29 56.26 -10.50
N PRO A 357 -23.60 55.17 -10.96
CA PRO A 357 -23.61 53.72 -10.66
C PRO A 357 -22.18 53.15 -10.33
N THR A 358 -22.00 51.89 -9.90
CA THR A 358 -21.73 50.75 -10.82
C THR A 358 -21.80 49.38 -10.16
N ARG A 359 -22.57 48.51 -10.81
CA ARG A 359 -22.58 47.05 -10.70
C ARG A 359 -21.19 46.46 -10.99
N ARG A 360 -20.65 45.65 -10.08
CA ARG A 360 -19.83 44.48 -10.43
C ARG A 360 -19.71 43.55 -9.23
N ILE A 361 -19.78 42.24 -9.51
CA ILE A 361 -19.48 41.12 -8.60
C ILE A 361 -20.65 40.66 -7.71
N GLN A 362 -21.81 40.34 -8.31
CA GLN A 362 -22.80 39.49 -7.62
C GLN A 362 -23.60 38.56 -8.54
N GLU A 363 -23.08 38.25 -9.73
CA GLU A 363 -23.67 37.28 -10.66
C GLU A 363 -22.58 36.38 -11.23
N LEU A 364 -22.15 35.38 -10.46
CA LEU A 364 -21.34 34.26 -10.98
C LEU A 364 -21.71 32.90 -10.35
N SER A 365 -22.85 32.83 -9.64
CA SER A 365 -23.31 31.61 -8.98
C SER A 365 -24.77 31.30 -9.30
N ARG A 366 -25.13 31.31 -10.59
CA ARG A 366 -26.34 30.63 -11.06
C ARG A 366 -26.30 30.46 -12.57
N GLN A 367 -26.61 29.23 -13.01
CA GLN A 367 -26.91 28.79 -14.38
C GLN A 367 -25.78 28.06 -15.13
N PHE A 368 -25.60 26.78 -14.79
CA PHE A 368 -25.39 25.77 -15.84
C PHE A 368 -26.65 24.89 -15.92
N ARG A 369 -27.70 25.41 -16.58
CA ARG A 369 -28.72 24.54 -17.17
C ARG A 369 -28.27 24.22 -18.58
N LEU A 370 -27.77 23.01 -18.78
CA LEU A 370 -27.43 22.49 -20.10
C LEU A 370 -28.67 22.60 -21.00
N ARG A 371 -28.52 23.28 -22.14
CA ARG A 371 -29.59 23.42 -23.13
C ARG A 371 -29.95 22.03 -23.67
N PRO A 372 -31.24 21.69 -23.85
CA PRO A 372 -31.67 20.38 -24.33
C PRO A 372 -31.08 20.01 -25.70
N GLN A 373 -30.71 21.01 -26.51
CA GLN A 373 -30.00 20.84 -27.78
C GLN A 373 -28.61 20.21 -27.62
N LEU A 374 -27.91 20.51 -26.52
CA LEU A 374 -26.56 19.98 -26.25
C LEU A 374 -26.63 18.50 -25.81
N ILE A 375 -27.69 18.13 -25.07
CA ILE A 375 -27.99 16.74 -24.71
C ILE A 375 -28.33 15.93 -25.97
N ALA A 376 -29.14 16.48 -26.87
CA ALA A 376 -29.46 15.82 -28.14
C ALA A 376 -28.22 15.59 -29.01
N LEU A 377 -27.27 16.53 -29.01
CA LEU A 377 -26.04 16.43 -29.79
C LEU A 377 -25.06 15.38 -29.21
N ILE A 378 -25.00 15.27 -27.87
CA ILE A 378 -24.24 14.20 -27.20
C ILE A 378 -24.84 12.82 -27.51
N ILE A 379 -26.17 12.69 -27.45
CA ILE A 379 -26.86 11.42 -27.78
C ILE A 379 -26.64 11.04 -29.25
N ALA A 380 -26.76 12.00 -30.18
CA ALA A 380 -26.54 11.75 -31.60
C ALA A 380 -25.09 11.32 -31.89
N SER A 381 -24.10 11.93 -31.22
CA SER A 381 -22.70 11.53 -31.31
C SER A 381 -22.47 10.11 -30.80
N LEU A 382 -23.11 9.73 -29.69
CA LEU A 382 -22.99 8.39 -29.11
C LEU A 382 -23.61 7.32 -30.03
N VAL A 383 -24.76 7.61 -30.64
CA VAL A 383 -25.42 6.72 -31.61
C VAL A 383 -24.56 6.53 -32.86
N LEU A 384 -23.92 7.60 -33.36
CA LEU A 384 -23.01 7.52 -34.51
C LEU A 384 -21.79 6.64 -34.20
N ILE A 385 -21.21 6.75 -33.01
CA ILE A 385 -20.06 5.93 -32.58
C ILE A 385 -20.44 4.45 -32.54
N VAL A 386 -21.63 4.11 -32.03
CA VAL A 386 -22.12 2.72 -31.98
C VAL A 386 -22.38 2.17 -33.38
N LEU A 387 -22.95 2.97 -34.28
CA LEU A 387 -23.19 2.56 -35.68
C LEU A 387 -21.88 2.29 -36.43
N VAL A 388 -20.87 3.15 -36.27
CA VAL A 388 -19.54 2.94 -36.88
C VAL A 388 -18.85 1.71 -36.31
N SER A 389 -19.00 1.45 -35.00
CA SER A 389 -18.44 0.27 -34.35
C SER A 389 -19.05 -1.05 -34.86
N GLN A 390 -20.33 -1.04 -35.29
CA GLN A 390 -20.99 -2.22 -35.83
C GLN A 390 -20.60 -2.51 -37.29
N VAL A 391 -20.27 -1.49 -38.09
CA VAL A 391 -19.86 -1.67 -39.49
C VAL A 391 -18.43 -2.24 -39.60
N ILE A 392 -17.56 -1.99 -38.60
CA ILE A 392 -16.19 -2.53 -38.58
C ILE A 392 -16.16 -4.02 -38.15
N SER A 393 -17.25 -4.51 -37.55
CA SER A 393 -17.36 -5.89 -37.06
C SER A 393 -18.24 -6.75 -37.97
N LEU A 394 -17.82 -6.98 -39.21
CA LEU A 394 -18.41 -8.00 -40.10
C LEU A 394 -17.56 -9.28 -40.06
N PRO A 395 -18.10 -10.43 -39.61
CA PRO A 395 -17.41 -11.70 -39.65
C PRO A 395 -17.60 -12.35 -41.03
N GLY A 396 -16.51 -12.51 -41.79
CA GLY A 396 -16.53 -13.33 -43.00
C GLY A 396 -15.51 -12.92 -44.05
N SER A 397 -14.26 -13.35 -43.89
CA SER A 397 -13.30 -13.51 -44.99
C SER A 397 -12.20 -14.48 -44.56
N THR A 398 -12.44 -15.75 -44.83
CA THR A 398 -11.45 -16.82 -44.76
C THR A 398 -10.35 -16.57 -45.79
N VAL A 399 -9.17 -16.15 -45.33
CA VAL A 399 -7.96 -16.12 -46.16
C VAL A 399 -7.16 -17.39 -45.84
N VAL A 400 -7.07 -18.27 -46.83
CA VAL A 400 -6.23 -19.46 -46.85
C VAL A 400 -4.75 -19.03 -46.92
N PRO A 401 -3.83 -19.58 -46.11
CA PRO A 401 -2.42 -19.27 -46.23
C PRO A 401 -1.75 -20.12 -47.31
N THR A 402 -1.21 -19.47 -48.34
CA THR A 402 -0.28 -20.05 -49.32
C THR A 402 1.12 -20.19 -48.69
N PRO A 403 1.84 -21.31 -48.88
CA PRO A 403 3.17 -21.50 -48.32
C PRO A 403 4.21 -20.62 -49.04
N VAL A 404 4.94 -19.81 -48.28
CA VAL A 404 6.09 -19.04 -48.78
C VAL A 404 7.35 -19.90 -48.65
N VAL A 405 8.03 -20.03 -49.80
CA VAL A 405 9.31 -20.73 -50.00
C VAL A 405 10.43 -20.02 -49.25
N THR A 406 11.18 -20.79 -48.45
CA THR A 406 12.39 -20.38 -47.73
C THR A 406 13.56 -20.20 -48.70
N PRO A 407 14.23 -19.04 -48.77
CA PRO A 407 15.55 -18.94 -49.39
C PRO A 407 16.66 -19.29 -48.40
N THR A 408 17.49 -20.24 -48.81
CA THR A 408 18.74 -20.70 -48.19
C THR A 408 19.73 -19.56 -47.94
N PRO A 409 20.31 -19.39 -46.74
CA PRO A 409 21.46 -18.52 -46.53
C PRO A 409 22.79 -19.23 -46.90
N PRO A 410 23.81 -18.50 -47.39
CA PRO A 410 25.07 -19.08 -47.83
C PRO A 410 25.97 -19.49 -46.66
N LEU A 411 26.65 -20.63 -46.85
CA LEU A 411 27.78 -21.11 -46.06
C LEU A 411 29.00 -20.19 -46.22
N LEU A 412 29.57 -19.72 -45.11
CA LEU A 412 30.89 -19.08 -45.07
C LEU A 412 31.61 -19.37 -43.73
N LEU A 413 32.52 -20.35 -43.82
CA LEU A 413 33.87 -20.50 -43.25
C LEU A 413 34.16 -20.28 -41.75
N ASP A 414 34.77 -21.34 -41.19
CA ASP A 414 35.57 -21.56 -39.98
C ASP A 414 35.97 -20.40 -39.05
N PRO A 415 35.87 -20.57 -37.72
CA PRO A 415 36.52 -19.71 -36.74
C PRO A 415 37.99 -20.12 -36.49
N ILE A 416 38.88 -19.14 -36.67
CA ILE A 416 40.28 -19.15 -36.26
C ILE A 416 40.40 -19.40 -34.74
N ARG A 417 41.18 -20.42 -34.38
CA ARG A 417 41.62 -20.68 -33.00
C ARG A 417 42.59 -19.57 -32.55
N ILE A 418 42.23 -18.85 -31.50
CA ILE A 418 43.16 -17.99 -30.74
C ILE A 418 43.46 -18.72 -29.41
N PRO A 419 44.74 -18.99 -29.08
CA PRO A 419 45.11 -19.66 -27.84
C PRO A 419 45.04 -18.70 -26.64
N VAL A 420 44.35 -19.13 -25.58
CA VAL A 420 44.34 -18.48 -24.27
C VAL A 420 45.61 -18.91 -23.50
N PRO A 421 46.42 -18.00 -22.93
CA PRO A 421 47.54 -18.38 -22.08
C PRO A 421 47.06 -18.76 -20.68
N THR A 422 47.39 -19.99 -20.28
CA THR A 422 47.25 -20.55 -18.94
C THR A 422 48.23 -19.86 -17.99
N LEU A 423 47.74 -19.14 -16.99
CA LEU A 423 48.55 -18.73 -15.83
C LEU A 423 48.48 -19.84 -14.77
N MET A 424 49.62 -20.49 -14.59
CA MET A 424 49.88 -21.48 -13.53
C MET A 424 49.84 -20.84 -12.13
N PRO A 425 49.43 -21.58 -11.09
CA PRO A 425 49.52 -21.14 -9.71
C PRO A 425 50.95 -21.29 -9.17
N THR A 426 51.47 -20.23 -8.58
CA THR A 426 52.70 -20.26 -7.79
C THR A 426 52.42 -20.90 -6.43
N ALA A 427 53.29 -21.81 -6.01
CA ALA A 427 53.22 -22.47 -4.73
C ALA A 427 54.41 -22.07 -3.84
N ILE A 428 54.13 -22.10 -2.52
CA ILE A 428 55.04 -22.34 -1.36
C ILE A 428 55.92 -21.16 -0.90
N PRO A 429 56.31 -21.01 0.39
CA PRO A 429 55.85 -21.61 1.66
C PRO A 429 55.09 -20.64 2.59
#